data_AF-A0AB94IDW9-F1
#
_entry.id   AF-A0AB94IDW9-F1
#
_cell.length_a   1.000
_cell.length_b   1.000
_cell.length_c   1.000
_cell.angle_alpha   90.00
_cell.angle_beta   90.00
_cell.angle_gamma   90.00
#
_symmetry.space_group_name_H-M   'P 1'
#
loop_
_entity.id
_entity.type
_entity.pdbx_description
1 polymer ?
#
loop_
_entity_poly.entity_id
_entity_poly.type
_entity_poly.pdbx_seq_one_letter_code
_entity_poly.pdbx_strand_id
1 'polypeptide(L)'
;MFKMLLLFLIIGVGIIIGPSLAGQQGVALFKIAGYRLTMSFTTFVIIDLLLFLIVYWCYWLLREILHAHNIFSRLSQWLFPNQSAKKLEKGQLRLLEGNYPKAEKLFSQAAKTANNKTLIYLFAAQAAIDDNQLITANQLLEQAALTCTDNEKLAFYIVQIRLQIKNNELNVAKQQVETLLAKYPKNAEILRLAYQINFKLENYQAIIDYIPMMHKAHAYEENKLDQYLQASYIARIQQLARDANPRALQQWWQAQSKAVKHNLLCQKQVAFHFTELGQYDEAEEVNRLIAKNKKH
;
A
#
# COMPACT_ATOMS: atom_id res chain seq x y z
N MET A 1 5.50 32.89 -31.71
CA MET A 1 6.09 33.77 -32.75
C MET A 1 5.08 34.18 -33.81
N PHE A 2 4.32 33.27 -34.43
CA PHE A 2 3.31 33.60 -35.47
C PHE A 2 2.23 34.61 -35.02
N LYS A 3 1.77 34.52 -33.77
CA LYS A 3 0.77 35.45 -33.19
C LYS A 3 1.27 36.90 -33.04
N MET A 4 2.56 37.09 -32.74
CA MET A 4 3.15 38.44 -32.63
C MET A 4 3.34 39.09 -34.00
N LEU A 5 3.67 38.28 -35.01
CA LEU A 5 3.82 38.74 -36.40
C LEU A 5 2.47 39.12 -37.02
N LEU A 6 1.42 38.35 -36.73
CA LEU A 6 0.04 38.69 -37.11
C LEU A 6 -0.45 39.99 -36.45
N LEU A 7 -0.13 40.20 -35.16
CA LEU A 7 -0.47 41.42 -34.44
C LEU A 7 0.21 42.65 -35.07
N PHE A 8 1.50 42.56 -35.39
CA PHE A 8 2.25 43.61 -36.07
C PHE A 8 1.70 43.91 -37.47
N LEU A 9 1.26 42.87 -38.20
CA LEU A 9 0.62 43.03 -39.51
C LEU A 9 -0.72 43.76 -39.39
N ILE A 10 -1.55 43.41 -38.40
CA ILE A 10 -2.85 44.06 -38.15
C ILE A 10 -2.65 45.54 -37.74
N ILE A 11 -1.66 45.82 -36.88
CA ILE A 11 -1.31 47.19 -36.48
C ILE A 11 -0.80 48.00 -37.68
N GLY A 12 0.07 47.40 -38.51
CA GLY A 12 0.59 48.04 -39.73
C GLY A 12 -0.51 48.37 -40.74
N VAL A 13 -1.46 47.45 -40.96
CA VAL A 13 -2.63 47.68 -41.81
C VAL A 13 -3.55 48.76 -41.22
N GLY A 14 -3.75 48.78 -39.90
CA GLY A 14 -4.52 49.82 -39.21
C GLY A 14 -3.93 51.22 -39.34
N ILE A 15 -2.59 51.35 -39.30
CA ILE A 15 -1.88 52.63 -39.48
C ILE A 15 -1.99 53.16 -40.92
N ILE A 16 -2.04 52.27 -41.91
CA ILE A 16 -2.15 52.65 -43.33
C ILE A 16 -3.60 53.01 -43.70
N ILE A 17 -4.59 52.26 -43.20
CA ILE A 17 -6.01 52.45 -43.56
C ILE A 17 -6.70 53.51 -42.68
N GLY A 18 -6.28 53.67 -41.42
CA GLY A 18 -6.84 54.62 -40.48
C GLY A 18 -6.91 56.08 -40.97
N PRO A 19 -5.83 56.63 -41.58
CA PRO A 19 -5.84 57.98 -42.15
C PRO A 19 -6.80 58.13 -43.33
N SER A 20 -7.01 57.08 -44.13
CA SER A 20 -7.85 57.13 -45.32
C SER A 20 -9.36 57.12 -45.01
N LEU A 21 -9.74 56.65 -43.82
CA LEU A 21 -11.11 56.69 -43.28
C LEU A 21 -11.42 58.00 -42.52
N ALA A 22 -10.41 58.80 -42.19
CA ALA A 22 -10.56 60.05 -41.45
C ALA A 22 -11.18 61.20 -42.27
N GLY A 23 -11.40 61.02 -43.57
CA GLY A 23 -12.03 61.99 -44.46
C GLY A 23 -13.52 62.26 -44.16
N GLN A 24 -14.17 61.48 -43.30
CA GLN A 24 -15.52 61.77 -42.77
C GLN A 24 -15.48 61.75 -41.23
N GLN A 25 -15.64 62.92 -40.64
CA GLN A 25 -15.41 63.20 -39.22
C GLN A 25 -16.57 62.65 -38.35
N GLY A 26 -16.58 61.34 -38.10
CA GLY A 26 -17.41 60.76 -37.04
C GLY A 26 -16.99 61.33 -35.68
N VAL A 27 -17.96 61.75 -34.86
CA VAL A 27 -17.71 62.27 -33.50
C VAL A 27 -18.24 61.25 -32.49
N ALA A 28 -17.39 60.80 -31.58
CA ALA A 28 -17.80 59.94 -30.48
C ALA A 28 -18.23 60.82 -29.30
N LEU A 29 -19.53 60.79 -28.97
CA LEU A 29 -20.11 61.54 -27.85
C LEU A 29 -20.38 60.59 -26.69
N PHE A 30 -19.60 60.74 -25.62
CA PHE A 30 -19.85 60.04 -24.35
C PHE A 30 -20.53 61.01 -23.38
N LYS A 31 -21.71 60.62 -22.89
CA LYS A 31 -22.47 61.41 -21.92
C LYS A 31 -22.56 60.62 -20.61
N ILE A 32 -21.73 60.99 -19.64
CA ILE A 32 -21.67 60.33 -18.33
C ILE A 32 -21.85 61.41 -17.26
N ALA A 33 -22.84 61.24 -16.39
CA ALA A 33 -23.11 62.10 -15.23
C ALA A 33 -23.06 63.62 -15.50
N GLY A 34 -23.61 64.07 -16.64
CA GLY A 34 -23.68 65.49 -17.01
C GLY A 34 -22.46 66.04 -17.76
N TYR A 35 -21.35 65.31 -17.82
CA TYR A 35 -20.18 65.70 -18.61
C TYR A 35 -20.33 65.21 -20.06
N ARG A 36 -20.11 66.14 -21.01
CA ARG A 36 -20.08 65.86 -22.46
C ARG A 36 -18.63 65.83 -22.92
N LEU A 37 -18.07 64.63 -23.06
CA LEU A 37 -16.75 64.49 -23.67
C LEU A 37 -16.95 64.27 -25.17
N THR A 38 -16.56 65.27 -25.96
CA THR A 38 -16.64 65.22 -27.43
C THR A 38 -15.23 64.96 -27.95
N MET A 39 -14.98 63.74 -28.40
CA MET A 39 -13.69 63.33 -28.96
C MET A 39 -13.86 62.94 -30.44
N SER A 40 -12.83 63.16 -31.26
CA SER A 40 -12.83 62.64 -32.63
C SER A 40 -12.90 61.10 -32.58
N PHE A 41 -13.64 60.49 -33.49
CA PHE A 41 -13.71 59.03 -33.61
C PHE A 41 -12.33 58.40 -33.77
N THR A 42 -11.42 59.06 -34.47
CA THR A 42 -10.01 58.62 -34.60
C THR A 42 -9.29 58.56 -33.25
N THR A 43 -9.45 59.58 -32.42
CA THR A 43 -8.88 59.62 -31.06
C THR A 43 -9.47 58.53 -30.17
N PHE A 44 -10.77 58.28 -30.27
CA PHE A 44 -11.42 57.19 -29.53
C PHE A 44 -10.86 55.82 -29.92
N VAL A 45 -10.73 55.54 -31.23
CA VAL A 45 -10.16 54.27 -31.73
C VAL A 45 -8.71 54.09 -31.27
N ILE A 46 -7.90 55.14 -31.27
CA ILE A 46 -6.52 55.07 -30.78
C ILE A 46 -6.47 54.73 -29.28
N ILE A 47 -7.31 55.38 -28.46
CA ILE A 47 -7.37 55.14 -27.02
C ILE A 47 -7.86 53.72 -26.72
N ASP A 48 -8.90 53.25 -27.43
CA ASP A 48 -9.45 51.90 -27.26
C ASP A 48 -8.42 50.82 -27.62
N LEU A 49 -7.68 51.02 -28.71
CA LEU A 49 -6.61 50.09 -29.12
C LEU A 49 -5.46 50.07 -28.11
N LEU A 50 -5.10 51.23 -27.54
CA LEU A 50 -4.07 51.33 -26.51
C LEU A 50 -4.52 50.66 -25.20
N LEU A 51 -5.77 50.83 -24.81
CA LEU A 51 -6.38 50.14 -23.66
C LEU A 51 -6.36 48.62 -23.88
N PHE A 52 -6.75 48.15 -25.06
CA PHE A 52 -6.74 46.73 -25.39
C PHE A 52 -5.32 46.13 -25.31
N LEU A 53 -4.31 46.87 -25.77
CA LEU A 53 -2.91 46.46 -25.66
C LEU A 53 -2.46 46.32 -24.20
N ILE A 54 -2.82 47.29 -23.34
CA ILE A 54 -2.51 47.25 -21.91
C ILE A 54 -3.18 46.04 -21.25
N VAL A 55 -4.47 45.82 -21.51
CA VAL A 55 -5.20 44.67 -20.95
C VAL A 55 -4.59 43.34 -21.42
N TYR A 56 -4.21 43.24 -22.70
CA TYR A 56 -3.53 42.07 -23.23
C TYR A 56 -2.18 41.82 -22.55
N TRP A 57 -1.40 42.89 -22.32
CA TRP A 57 -0.12 42.81 -21.62
C TRP A 57 -0.29 42.37 -20.16
N CYS A 58 -1.26 42.96 -19.45
CA CYS A 58 -1.61 42.54 -18.09
C CYS A 58 -2.06 41.08 -18.04
N TYR A 59 -2.90 40.63 -18.98
CA TYR A 59 -3.32 39.23 -19.07
C TYR A 59 -2.14 38.29 -19.33
N TRP A 60 -1.21 38.68 -20.22
CA TRP A 60 0.00 37.89 -20.49
C TRP A 60 0.89 37.79 -19.25
N LEU A 61 1.16 38.91 -18.58
CA LEU A 61 1.91 38.96 -17.32
C LEU A 61 1.27 38.08 -16.24
N LEU A 62 -0.05 38.20 -16.05
CA LEU A 62 -0.78 37.40 -15.06
C LEU A 62 -0.73 35.90 -15.40
N ARG A 63 -0.88 35.55 -16.68
CA ARG A 63 -0.77 34.17 -17.16
C ARG A 63 0.63 33.60 -16.95
N GLU A 64 1.67 34.41 -17.13
CA GLU A 64 3.06 33.97 -16.96
C GLU A 64 3.42 33.82 -15.49
N ILE A 65 2.91 34.69 -14.60
CA ILE A 65 3.05 34.57 -13.15
C ILE A 65 2.31 33.31 -12.64
N LEU A 66 1.10 33.04 -13.16
CA LEU A 66 0.33 31.84 -12.82
C LEU A 66 0.95 30.55 -13.38
N HIS A 67 1.53 30.57 -14.59
CA HIS A 67 2.33 29.45 -15.09
C HIS A 67 3.66 29.29 -14.32
N ALA A 68 4.28 30.39 -13.88
CA ALA A 68 5.48 30.37 -13.05
C ALA A 68 5.21 29.85 -11.64
N HIS A 69 3.99 29.95 -11.11
CA HIS A 69 3.60 29.27 -9.87
C HIS A 69 3.73 27.74 -9.98
N ASN A 70 3.46 27.17 -11.17
CA ASN A 70 3.73 25.74 -11.45
C ASN A 70 5.23 25.43 -11.64
N ILE A 71 6.08 26.45 -11.83
CA ILE A 71 7.55 26.31 -11.90
C ILE A 71 8.17 26.47 -10.51
N PHE A 72 7.60 27.32 -9.64
CA PHE A 72 8.07 27.49 -8.25
C PHE A 72 7.94 26.21 -7.41
N SER A 73 6.93 25.37 -7.66
CA SER A 73 6.84 24.03 -7.07
C SER A 73 7.98 23.11 -7.52
N ARG A 74 8.42 23.22 -8.78
CA ARG A 74 9.56 22.46 -9.33
C ARG A 74 10.92 23.02 -8.91
N LEU A 75 11.04 24.34 -8.73
CA LEU A 75 12.27 25.00 -8.27
C LEU A 75 12.48 24.82 -6.76
N SER A 76 11.41 24.79 -5.97
CA SER A 76 11.44 24.44 -4.54
C SER A 76 11.98 23.02 -4.30
N GLN A 77 11.59 22.05 -5.13
CA GLN A 77 12.13 20.69 -5.13
C GLN A 77 13.63 20.61 -5.48
N TRP A 78 14.14 21.58 -6.25
CA TRP A 78 15.55 21.66 -6.65
C TRP A 78 16.42 22.44 -5.63
N LEU A 79 15.86 23.46 -4.96
CA LEU A 79 16.56 24.28 -3.98
C LEU A 79 16.54 23.68 -2.56
N PHE A 80 15.49 22.94 -2.19
CA PHE A 80 15.42 22.20 -0.94
C PHE A 80 15.45 20.70 -1.26
N PRO A 81 16.65 20.06 -1.35
CA PRO A 81 16.71 18.62 -1.57
C PRO A 81 15.90 17.95 -0.45
N ASN A 82 14.90 17.15 -0.82
CA ASN A 82 13.99 16.45 0.10
C ASN A 82 14.79 15.79 1.23
N GLN A 83 14.99 16.52 2.34
CA GLN A 83 15.82 16.04 3.44
C GLN A 83 15.19 14.79 4.05
N SER A 84 13.86 14.71 4.01
CA SER A 84 13.07 13.53 4.30
C SER A 84 13.43 12.34 3.39
N ALA A 85 13.55 12.54 2.08
CA ALA A 85 13.94 11.47 1.15
C ALA A 85 15.37 10.97 1.41
N LYS A 86 16.33 11.88 1.63
CA LYS A 86 17.70 11.49 2.00
C LYS A 86 17.76 10.75 3.34
N LYS A 87 16.93 11.15 4.31
CA LYS A 87 16.81 10.46 5.60
C LYS A 87 16.12 9.10 5.46
N LEU A 88 15.11 9.00 4.61
CA LEU A 88 14.44 7.73 4.28
C LEU A 88 15.43 6.76 3.63
N GLU A 89 16.19 7.19 2.64
CA GLU A 89 17.22 6.36 1.98
C GLU A 89 18.28 5.90 2.98
N LYS A 90 18.82 6.82 3.79
CA LYS A 90 19.76 6.46 4.86
C LYS A 90 19.14 5.50 5.88
N GLY A 91 17.87 5.71 6.24
CA GLY A 91 17.13 4.83 7.15
C GLY A 91 16.97 3.42 6.58
N GLN A 92 16.64 3.30 5.28
CA GLN A 92 16.55 2.03 4.57
C GLN A 92 17.91 1.31 4.54
N LEU A 93 19.00 2.05 4.29
CA LEU A 93 20.34 1.47 4.37
C LEU A 93 20.64 0.94 5.79
N ARG A 94 20.34 1.72 6.84
CA ARG A 94 20.52 1.28 8.23
C ARG A 94 19.66 0.08 8.60
N LEU A 95 18.45 -0.01 8.04
CA LEU A 95 17.57 -1.15 8.24
C LEU A 95 18.19 -2.42 7.64
N LEU A 96 18.76 -2.33 6.43
CA LEU A 96 19.45 -3.45 5.77
C LEU A 96 20.77 -3.82 6.46
N GLU A 97 21.48 -2.85 7.04
CA GLU A 97 22.65 -3.09 7.90
C GLU A 97 22.28 -3.78 9.24
N GLY A 98 21.00 -3.98 9.54
CA GLY A 98 20.52 -4.50 10.82
C GLY A 98 20.58 -3.49 11.96
N ASN A 99 20.84 -2.22 11.67
CA ASN A 99 20.87 -1.15 12.67
C ASN A 99 19.47 -0.53 12.85
N TYR A 100 18.57 -1.31 13.45
CA TYR A 100 17.18 -0.95 13.68
C TYR A 100 16.97 0.35 14.45
N PRO A 101 17.71 0.64 15.55
CA PRO A 101 17.52 1.89 16.31
C PRO A 101 17.86 3.14 15.48
N LYS A 102 18.92 3.10 14.68
CA LYS A 102 19.28 4.23 13.81
C LYS A 102 18.29 4.37 12.66
N ALA A 103 17.80 3.26 12.11
CA ALA A 103 16.79 3.26 11.06
C ALA A 103 15.48 3.91 11.55
N GLU A 104 14.96 3.47 12.70
CA GLU A 104 13.76 4.04 13.35
C GLU A 104 13.91 5.56 13.51
N LYS A 105 15.00 6.02 14.13
CA LYS A 105 15.23 7.46 14.34
C LYS A 105 15.26 8.26 13.05
N LEU A 106 15.88 7.72 11.99
CA LEU A 106 15.94 8.37 10.68
C LEU A 106 14.57 8.42 10.01
N PHE A 107 13.78 7.35 10.09
CA PHE A 107 12.41 7.31 9.58
C PHE A 107 11.50 8.27 10.34
N SER A 108 11.52 8.24 11.68
CA SER A 108 10.74 9.15 12.54
C SER A 108 11.07 10.62 12.26
N GLN A 109 12.33 10.96 12.00
CA GLN A 109 12.71 12.32 11.57
C GLN A 109 12.25 12.65 10.16
N ALA A 110 12.29 11.70 9.23
CA ALA A 110 11.82 11.89 7.86
C ALA A 110 10.30 12.12 7.83
N ALA A 111 9.53 11.35 8.61
CA ALA A 111 8.07 11.42 8.67
C ALA A 111 7.54 12.78 9.13
N LYS A 112 8.26 13.49 10.02
CA LYS A 112 7.87 14.84 10.48
C LYS A 112 7.76 15.87 9.35
N THR A 113 8.55 15.71 8.30
CA THR A 113 8.70 16.70 7.20
C THR A 113 8.23 16.19 5.85
N ALA A 114 7.94 14.90 5.71
CA ALA A 114 7.51 14.29 4.46
C ALA A 114 6.03 14.54 4.16
N ASN A 115 5.68 14.53 2.87
CA ASN A 115 4.30 14.51 2.42
C ASN A 115 3.67 13.12 2.58
N ASN A 116 4.44 12.04 2.34
CA ASN A 116 4.01 10.67 2.60
C ASN A 116 4.41 10.24 4.02
N LYS A 117 3.64 10.69 5.02
CA LYS A 117 3.95 10.43 6.44
C LYS A 117 3.65 9.00 6.85
N THR A 118 2.53 8.45 6.40
CA THR A 118 2.05 7.10 6.75
C THR A 118 3.09 6.04 6.42
N LEU A 119 3.54 5.97 5.17
CA LEU A 119 4.52 4.96 4.75
C LEU A 119 5.83 5.05 5.53
N ILE A 120 6.30 6.25 5.83
CA ILE A 120 7.55 6.44 6.59
C ILE A 120 7.36 6.04 8.06
N TYR A 121 6.22 6.36 8.67
CA TYR A 121 5.90 5.88 10.02
C TYR A 121 5.74 4.36 10.06
N LEU A 122 5.20 3.72 9.02
CA LEU A 122 5.16 2.26 8.92
C LEU A 122 6.56 1.65 8.86
N PHE A 123 7.50 2.27 8.12
CA PHE A 123 8.91 1.84 8.15
C PHE A 123 9.55 2.04 9.53
N ALA A 124 9.26 3.14 10.21
CA ALA A 124 9.74 3.39 11.57
C ALA A 124 9.20 2.33 12.54
N ALA A 125 7.89 2.04 12.48
CA ALA A 125 7.25 1.03 13.29
C ALA A 125 7.83 -0.37 13.00
N GLN A 126 8.03 -0.73 11.73
CA GLN A 126 8.66 -2.00 11.36
C GLN A 126 10.08 -2.11 11.94
N ALA A 127 10.90 -1.06 11.83
CA ALA A 127 12.23 -1.04 12.44
C ALA A 127 12.16 -1.23 13.96
N ALA A 128 11.22 -0.56 14.64
CA ALA A 128 11.02 -0.72 16.08
C ALA A 128 10.54 -2.14 16.47
N ILE A 129 9.68 -2.78 15.66
CA ILE A 129 9.27 -4.18 15.84
C ILE A 129 10.48 -5.12 15.74
N ASP A 130 11.35 -4.88 14.76
CA ASP A 130 12.55 -5.68 14.53
C ASP A 130 13.59 -5.48 15.66
N ASP A 131 13.65 -4.29 16.25
CA ASP A 131 14.43 -3.97 17.47
C ASP A 131 13.78 -4.44 18.79
N ASN A 132 12.60 -5.09 18.72
CA ASN A 132 11.82 -5.53 19.88
C ASN A 132 11.33 -4.37 20.79
N GLN A 133 11.26 -3.14 20.28
CA GLN A 133 10.74 -1.94 20.95
C GLN A 133 9.23 -1.77 20.71
N LEU A 134 8.44 -2.69 21.29
CA LEU A 134 7.01 -2.82 20.97
C LEU A 134 6.17 -1.59 21.34
N ILE A 135 6.49 -0.92 22.45
CA ILE A 135 5.79 0.31 22.89
C ILE A 135 6.00 1.43 21.87
N THR A 136 7.24 1.66 21.45
CA THR A 136 7.60 2.66 20.44
C THR A 136 6.96 2.32 19.09
N ALA A 137 6.97 1.04 18.71
CA ALA A 137 6.30 0.59 17.49
C ALA A 137 4.80 0.90 17.50
N ASN A 138 4.12 0.68 18.64
CA ASN A 138 2.69 1.01 18.77
C ASN A 138 2.44 2.52 18.63
N GLN A 139 3.26 3.36 19.28
CA GLN A 139 3.15 4.82 19.16
C GLN A 139 3.37 5.31 17.72
N LEU A 140 4.31 4.71 16.99
CA LEU A 140 4.56 5.02 15.58
C LEU A 140 3.41 4.56 14.68
N LEU A 141 2.79 3.43 14.98
CA LEU A 141 1.57 2.99 14.28
C LEU A 141 0.39 3.93 14.54
N GLU A 142 0.20 4.41 15.76
CA GLU A 142 -0.83 5.42 16.06
C GLU A 142 -0.60 6.69 15.23
N GLN A 143 0.66 7.14 15.11
CA GLN A 143 1.01 8.28 14.24
C GLN A 143 0.75 7.99 12.76
N ALA A 144 1.02 6.76 12.29
CA ALA A 144 0.70 6.35 10.93
C ALA A 144 -0.81 6.35 10.67
N ALA A 145 -1.63 5.97 11.66
CA ALA A 145 -3.08 5.92 11.53
C ALA A 145 -3.71 7.30 11.26
N LEU A 146 -3.15 8.37 11.83
CA LEU A 146 -3.66 9.74 11.68
C LEU A 146 -3.64 10.27 10.25
N THR A 147 -2.70 9.79 9.42
CA THR A 147 -2.54 10.23 8.03
C THR A 147 -2.83 9.11 7.02
N CYS A 148 -3.33 7.97 7.50
CA CYS A 148 -3.50 6.77 6.69
C CYS A 148 -4.58 6.95 5.63
N THR A 149 -4.22 6.71 4.37
CA THR A 149 -5.15 6.72 3.24
C THR A 149 -5.67 5.33 2.91
N ASP A 150 -6.77 5.22 2.14
CA ASP A 150 -7.37 3.93 1.79
C ASP A 150 -6.41 2.96 1.08
N ASN A 151 -5.49 3.49 0.26
CA ASN A 151 -4.48 2.69 -0.44
C ASN A 151 -3.40 2.11 0.50
N GLU A 152 -3.20 2.72 1.67
CA GLU A 152 -2.17 2.34 2.63
C GLU A 152 -2.70 1.42 3.74
N LYS A 153 -4.03 1.32 3.88
CA LYS A 153 -4.69 0.51 4.92
C LYS A 153 -4.20 -0.94 4.96
N LEU A 154 -3.99 -1.57 3.81
CA LEU A 154 -3.50 -2.95 3.78
C LEU A 154 -2.10 -3.07 4.41
N ALA A 155 -1.18 -2.18 4.04
CA ALA A 155 0.17 -2.16 4.61
C ALA A 155 0.13 -1.83 6.11
N PHE A 156 -0.72 -0.89 6.50
CA PHE A 156 -0.95 -0.56 7.91
C PHE A 156 -1.35 -1.79 8.73
N TYR A 157 -2.40 -2.52 8.30
CA TYR A 157 -2.84 -3.71 9.03
C TYR A 157 -1.80 -4.82 9.04
N ILE A 158 -1.03 -5.01 7.97
CA ILE A 158 0.08 -5.98 7.95
C ILE A 158 1.11 -5.66 9.05
N VAL A 159 1.51 -4.39 9.18
CA VAL A 159 2.47 -3.99 10.23
C VAL A 159 1.85 -4.09 11.62
N GLN A 160 0.57 -3.75 11.77
CA GLN A 160 -0.18 -3.91 13.01
C GLN A 160 -0.23 -5.38 13.48
N ILE A 161 -0.53 -6.31 12.57
CA ILE A 161 -0.53 -7.75 12.87
C ILE A 161 0.86 -8.23 13.26
N ARG A 162 1.92 -7.77 12.58
CA ARG A 162 3.31 -8.10 12.95
C ARG A 162 3.65 -7.66 14.37
N LEU A 163 3.21 -6.44 14.75
CA LEU A 163 3.35 -5.95 16.13
C LEU A 163 2.61 -6.85 17.11
N GLN A 164 1.35 -7.21 16.84
CA GLN A 164 0.55 -8.07 17.72
C GLN A 164 1.16 -9.47 17.89
N ILE A 165 1.68 -10.07 16.81
CA ILE A 165 2.40 -11.36 16.87
C ILE A 165 3.61 -11.29 17.79
N LYS A 166 4.33 -10.16 17.78
CA LYS A 166 5.50 -9.90 18.63
C LYS A 166 5.10 -9.59 20.07
N ASN A 167 3.97 -8.92 20.28
CA ASN A 167 3.40 -8.65 21.61
C ASN A 167 2.65 -9.86 22.21
N ASN A 168 2.65 -11.01 21.52
CA ASN A 168 1.94 -12.23 21.90
C ASN A 168 0.40 -12.07 21.99
N GLU A 169 -0.16 -11.07 21.33
CA GLU A 169 -1.61 -10.82 21.21
C GLU A 169 -2.22 -11.68 20.10
N LEU A 170 -2.00 -13.00 20.16
CA LEU A 170 -2.28 -13.92 19.06
C LEU A 170 -3.76 -14.01 18.69
N ASN A 171 -4.67 -13.91 19.68
CA ASN A 171 -6.11 -13.97 19.45
C ASN A 171 -6.62 -12.75 18.67
N VAL A 172 -6.13 -11.56 19.01
CA VAL A 172 -6.46 -10.32 18.29
C VAL A 172 -5.89 -10.36 16.89
N ALA A 173 -4.62 -10.78 16.74
CA ALA A 173 -3.97 -10.95 15.45
C ALA A 173 -4.73 -11.93 14.54
N LYS A 174 -5.24 -13.04 15.10
CA LYS A 174 -6.02 -14.05 14.36
C LYS A 174 -7.28 -13.44 13.76
N GLN A 175 -8.09 -12.75 14.57
CA GLN A 175 -9.33 -12.11 14.10
C GLN A 175 -9.05 -11.08 12.99
N GLN A 176 -8.00 -10.28 13.15
CA GLN A 176 -7.61 -9.29 12.15
C GLN A 176 -7.14 -9.96 10.84
N VAL A 177 -6.31 -11.00 10.93
CA VAL A 177 -5.84 -11.72 9.74
C VAL A 177 -6.97 -12.43 9.02
N GLU A 178 -7.91 -13.06 9.72
CA GLU A 178 -9.08 -13.70 9.10
C GLU A 178 -9.94 -12.68 8.34
N THR A 179 -10.14 -11.49 8.91
CA THR A 179 -10.84 -10.38 8.26
C THR A 179 -10.11 -9.92 7.00
N LEU A 180 -8.77 -9.83 7.05
CA LEU A 180 -7.94 -9.48 5.90
C LEU A 180 -7.93 -10.57 4.83
N LEU A 181 -7.91 -11.84 5.20
CA LEU A 181 -7.98 -12.97 4.26
C LEU A 181 -9.33 -13.01 3.53
N ALA A 182 -10.43 -12.68 4.20
CA ALA A 182 -11.73 -12.57 3.56
C ALA A 182 -11.74 -11.50 2.45
N LYS A 183 -11.01 -10.38 2.66
CA LYS A 183 -10.92 -9.28 1.68
C LYS A 183 -9.85 -9.50 0.61
N TYR A 184 -8.72 -10.10 0.97
CA TYR A 184 -7.54 -10.29 0.10
C TYR A 184 -7.04 -11.75 0.14
N PRO A 185 -7.84 -12.73 -0.32
CA PRO A 185 -7.55 -14.16 -0.14
C PRO A 185 -6.31 -14.67 -0.89
N LYS A 186 -5.82 -13.93 -1.89
CA LYS A 186 -4.65 -14.29 -2.70
C LYS A 186 -3.36 -13.60 -2.27
N ASN A 187 -3.39 -12.80 -1.20
CA ASN A 187 -2.20 -12.09 -0.76
C ASN A 187 -1.25 -13.03 0.01
N ALA A 188 -0.08 -13.27 -0.56
CA ALA A 188 0.95 -14.13 0.01
C ALA A 188 1.38 -13.70 1.42
N GLU A 189 1.58 -12.40 1.68
CA GLU A 189 2.02 -11.93 3.00
C GLU A 189 0.97 -12.18 4.09
N ILE A 190 -0.31 -12.00 3.78
CA ILE A 190 -1.38 -12.25 4.74
C ILE A 190 -1.47 -13.74 5.07
N LEU A 191 -1.32 -14.60 4.07
CA LEU A 191 -1.26 -16.05 4.27
C LEU A 191 -0.05 -16.44 5.12
N ARG A 192 1.13 -15.83 4.89
CA ARG A 192 2.32 -16.04 5.72
C ARG A 192 2.08 -15.67 7.19
N LEU A 193 1.42 -14.54 7.44
CA LEU A 193 1.04 -14.12 8.80
C LEU A 193 0.00 -15.08 9.42
N ALA A 194 -0.99 -15.52 8.66
CA ALA A 194 -1.99 -16.49 9.09
C ALA A 194 -1.34 -17.81 9.53
N TYR A 195 -0.37 -18.30 8.77
CA TYR A 195 0.43 -19.45 9.15
C TYR A 195 1.13 -19.24 10.50
N GLN A 196 1.88 -18.14 10.65
CA GLN A 196 2.63 -17.85 11.87
C GLN A 196 1.73 -17.77 13.10
N ILE A 197 0.57 -17.10 12.99
CA ILE A 197 -0.39 -16.96 14.10
C ILE A 197 -0.99 -18.32 14.46
N ASN A 198 -1.50 -19.07 13.48
CA ASN A 198 -2.15 -20.35 13.75
C ASN A 198 -1.16 -21.40 14.24
N PHE A 199 0.11 -21.34 13.82
CA PHE A 199 1.16 -22.20 14.33
C PHE A 199 1.42 -21.92 15.82
N LYS A 200 1.54 -20.65 16.22
CA LYS A 200 1.71 -20.28 17.63
C LYS A 200 0.48 -20.60 18.50
N LEU A 201 -0.72 -20.56 17.92
CA LEU A 201 -1.97 -20.91 18.60
C LEU A 201 -2.26 -22.42 18.59
N GLU A 202 -1.37 -23.25 18.04
CA GLU A 202 -1.58 -24.70 17.87
C GLU A 202 -2.87 -25.04 17.11
N ASN A 203 -3.34 -24.13 16.25
CA ASN A 203 -4.52 -24.31 15.43
C ASN A 203 -4.14 -24.94 14.08
N TYR A 204 -3.61 -26.16 14.14
CA TYR A 204 -3.07 -26.87 12.97
C TYR A 204 -4.12 -27.17 11.90
N GLN A 205 -5.40 -27.30 12.27
CA GLN A 205 -6.48 -27.50 11.31
C GLN A 205 -6.61 -26.32 10.34
N ALA A 206 -6.62 -25.09 10.86
CA ALA A 206 -6.68 -23.90 10.01
C ALA A 206 -5.47 -23.79 9.08
N ILE A 207 -4.29 -24.22 9.54
CA ILE A 207 -3.10 -24.26 8.69
C ILE A 207 -3.32 -25.20 7.50
N ILE A 208 -3.78 -26.42 7.75
CA ILE A 208 -4.08 -27.42 6.71
C ILE A 208 -5.07 -26.83 5.69
N ASP A 209 -6.09 -26.12 6.14
CA ASP A 209 -7.12 -25.51 5.30
C ASP A 209 -6.56 -24.35 4.44
N TYR A 210 -5.56 -23.62 4.93
CA TYR A 210 -4.93 -22.52 4.20
C TYR A 210 -3.84 -22.95 3.21
N ILE A 211 -3.22 -24.12 3.37
CA ILE A 211 -2.14 -24.59 2.48
C ILE A 211 -2.53 -24.56 0.98
N PRO A 212 -3.72 -25.05 0.55
CA PRO A 212 -4.13 -24.95 -0.85
C PRO A 212 -4.19 -23.51 -1.38
N MET A 213 -4.58 -22.56 -0.54
CA MET A 213 -4.57 -21.13 -0.89
C MET A 213 -3.13 -20.60 -0.97
N MET A 214 -2.24 -21.07 -0.09
CA MET A 214 -0.80 -20.73 -0.13
C MET A 214 -0.10 -21.23 -1.38
N HIS A 215 -0.44 -22.42 -1.88
CA HIS A 215 0.05 -22.91 -3.17
C HIS A 215 -0.38 -21.97 -4.31
N LYS A 216 -1.67 -21.63 -4.37
CA LYS A 216 -2.22 -20.74 -5.42
C LYS A 216 -1.66 -19.31 -5.36
N ALA A 217 -1.28 -18.84 -4.17
CA ALA A 217 -0.70 -17.52 -3.97
C ALA A 217 0.83 -17.49 -4.06
N HIS A 218 1.48 -18.64 -4.28
CA HIS A 218 2.94 -18.78 -4.23
C HIS A 218 3.56 -18.19 -2.96
N ALA A 219 2.90 -18.42 -1.80
CA ALA A 219 3.33 -17.85 -0.53
C ALA A 219 4.67 -18.43 -0.06
N TYR A 220 4.98 -19.69 -0.38
CA TYR A 220 6.29 -20.31 -0.15
C TYR A 220 6.64 -21.21 -1.33
N GLU A 221 7.88 -21.70 -1.37
CA GLU A 221 8.30 -22.77 -2.28
C GLU A 221 7.44 -24.02 -2.06
N GLU A 222 7.14 -24.74 -3.13
CA GLU A 222 6.24 -25.91 -3.09
C GLU A 222 6.71 -26.97 -2.10
N ASN A 223 8.00 -27.29 -2.09
CA ASN A 223 8.60 -28.22 -1.13
C ASN A 223 8.42 -27.76 0.33
N LYS A 224 8.54 -26.44 0.60
CA LYS A 224 8.30 -25.92 1.94
C LYS A 224 6.83 -26.02 2.35
N LEU A 225 5.90 -25.81 1.41
CA LEU A 225 4.48 -25.98 1.69
C LEU A 225 4.14 -27.44 2.00
N ASP A 226 4.73 -28.40 1.27
CA ASP A 226 4.56 -29.82 1.56
C ASP A 226 5.10 -30.19 2.95
N GLN A 227 6.27 -29.65 3.33
CA GLN A 227 6.83 -29.82 4.67
C GLN A 227 5.93 -29.22 5.76
N TYR A 228 5.42 -28.01 5.56
CA TYR A 228 4.48 -27.39 6.48
C TYR A 228 3.18 -28.16 6.60
N LEU A 229 2.67 -28.70 5.48
CA LEU A 229 1.47 -29.51 5.47
C LEU A 229 1.67 -30.80 6.26
N GLN A 230 2.77 -31.52 6.01
CA GLN A 230 3.13 -32.73 6.74
C GLN A 230 3.31 -32.47 8.24
N ALA A 231 4.08 -31.43 8.60
CA ALA A 231 4.28 -31.04 9.99
C ALA A 231 2.94 -30.69 10.68
N SER A 232 2.06 -29.95 10.00
CA SER A 232 0.74 -29.59 10.54
C SER A 232 -0.15 -30.82 10.76
N TYR A 233 -0.11 -31.81 9.86
CA TYR A 233 -0.83 -33.06 10.06
C TYR A 233 -0.33 -33.83 11.27
N ILE A 234 0.99 -34.00 11.41
CA ILE A 234 1.59 -34.71 12.53
C ILE A 234 1.24 -34.01 13.85
N ALA A 235 1.40 -32.68 13.90
CA ALA A 235 1.07 -31.90 15.09
C ALA A 235 -0.42 -31.99 15.45
N ARG A 236 -1.31 -31.99 14.44
CA ARG A 236 -2.76 -32.18 14.66
C ARG A 236 -3.09 -33.57 15.22
N ILE A 237 -2.47 -34.62 14.71
CA ILE A 237 -2.64 -36.00 15.22
C ILE A 237 -2.18 -36.07 16.67
N GLN A 238 -1.00 -35.53 16.97
CA GLN A 238 -0.47 -35.49 18.33
C GLN A 238 -1.37 -34.72 19.29
N GLN A 239 -1.94 -33.59 18.85
CA GLN A 239 -2.90 -32.81 19.65
C GLN A 239 -4.14 -33.64 19.99
N LEU A 240 -4.77 -34.28 18.99
CA LEU A 240 -5.95 -35.13 19.21
C LEU A 240 -5.64 -36.36 20.09
N ALA A 241 -4.42 -36.89 20.00
CA ALA A 241 -3.98 -37.98 20.85
C ALA A 241 -3.76 -37.55 22.30
N ARG A 242 -3.16 -36.37 22.53
CA ARG A 242 -2.97 -35.79 23.87
C ARG A 242 -4.29 -35.52 24.59
N ASP A 243 -5.31 -35.09 23.85
CA ASP A 243 -6.65 -34.84 24.38
C ASP A 243 -7.39 -36.15 24.77
N ALA A 244 -6.74 -37.31 24.63
CA ALA A 244 -7.26 -38.64 24.95
C ALA A 244 -8.66 -38.87 24.39
N ASN A 245 -8.91 -38.39 23.16
CA ASN A 245 -10.19 -38.53 22.48
C ASN A 245 -10.03 -39.40 21.22
N PRO A 246 -10.07 -40.74 21.37
CA PRO A 246 -9.81 -41.67 20.27
C PRO A 246 -10.84 -41.52 19.14
N ARG A 247 -12.10 -41.22 19.50
CA ARG A 247 -13.18 -40.99 18.53
C ARG A 247 -12.94 -39.73 17.70
N ALA A 248 -12.43 -38.65 18.29
CA ALA A 248 -12.11 -37.44 17.54
C ALA A 248 -10.97 -37.67 16.55
N LEU A 249 -9.93 -38.44 16.94
CA LEU A 249 -8.85 -38.82 16.04
C LEU A 249 -9.37 -39.68 14.88
N GLN A 250 -10.23 -40.65 15.16
CA GLN A 250 -10.84 -41.50 14.14
C GLN A 250 -11.71 -40.70 13.17
N GLN A 251 -12.60 -39.84 13.68
CA GLN A 251 -13.45 -38.98 12.85
C GLN A 251 -12.62 -38.04 11.97
N TRP A 252 -11.61 -37.39 12.56
CA TRP A 252 -10.72 -36.51 11.83
C TRP A 252 -9.93 -37.25 10.74
N TRP A 253 -9.38 -38.43 11.06
CA TRP A 253 -8.67 -39.27 10.08
C TRP A 253 -9.59 -39.71 8.94
N GLN A 254 -10.82 -40.14 9.25
CA GLN A 254 -11.77 -40.58 8.24
C GLN A 254 -12.24 -39.46 7.32
N ALA A 255 -12.30 -38.22 7.82
CA ALA A 255 -12.64 -37.03 7.03
C ALA A 255 -11.50 -36.58 6.08
N GLN A 256 -10.27 -37.08 6.24
CA GLN A 256 -9.15 -36.67 5.38
C GLN A 256 -9.26 -37.18 3.95
N SER A 257 -8.66 -36.43 3.02
CA SER A 257 -8.60 -36.80 1.61
C SER A 257 -7.75 -38.06 1.37
N LYS A 258 -7.98 -38.73 0.22
CA LYS A 258 -7.22 -39.94 -0.15
C LYS A 258 -5.70 -39.69 -0.20
N ALA A 259 -5.26 -38.51 -0.64
CA ALA A 259 -3.84 -38.15 -0.72
C ALA A 259 -3.16 -38.17 0.66
N VAL A 260 -3.83 -37.63 1.67
CA VAL A 260 -3.35 -37.62 3.06
C VAL A 260 -3.36 -39.03 3.64
N LYS A 261 -4.44 -39.79 3.38
CA LYS A 261 -4.56 -41.19 3.83
C LYS A 261 -3.53 -42.12 3.22
N HIS A 262 -2.93 -41.78 2.07
CA HIS A 262 -1.83 -42.55 1.45
C HIS A 262 -0.43 -42.06 1.85
N ASN A 263 -0.31 -40.93 2.56
CA ASN A 263 0.98 -40.47 3.03
C ASN A 263 1.51 -41.40 4.15
N LEU A 264 2.62 -42.08 3.87
CA LEU A 264 3.22 -43.08 4.75
C LEU A 264 3.59 -42.52 6.13
N LEU A 265 4.02 -41.25 6.21
CA LEU A 265 4.36 -40.62 7.49
C LEU A 265 3.11 -40.41 8.34
N CYS A 266 2.04 -39.88 7.74
CA CYS A 266 0.76 -39.70 8.44
C CYS A 266 0.18 -41.05 8.89
N GLN A 267 0.20 -42.07 8.02
CA GLN A 267 -0.27 -43.42 8.37
C GLN A 267 0.48 -44.00 9.59
N LYS A 268 1.81 -43.90 9.61
CA LYS A 268 2.61 -44.39 10.74
C LYS A 268 2.30 -43.65 12.05
N GLN A 269 2.16 -42.33 12.00
CA GLN A 269 1.86 -41.52 13.18
C GLN A 269 0.45 -41.80 13.72
N VAL A 270 -0.55 -41.92 12.84
CA VAL A 270 -1.91 -42.28 13.23
C VAL A 270 -1.97 -43.69 13.82
N ALA A 271 -1.33 -44.69 13.20
CA ALA A 271 -1.30 -46.06 13.73
C ALA A 271 -0.62 -46.14 15.10
N PHE A 272 0.48 -45.40 15.30
CA PHE A 272 1.16 -45.30 16.59
C PHE A 272 0.23 -44.73 17.67
N HIS A 273 -0.42 -43.59 17.40
CA HIS A 273 -1.31 -42.97 18.39
C HIS A 273 -2.61 -43.74 18.62
N PHE A 274 -3.16 -44.44 17.62
CA PHE A 274 -4.28 -45.37 17.86
C PHE A 274 -3.89 -46.52 18.79
N THR A 275 -2.67 -47.04 18.65
CA THR A 275 -2.14 -48.09 19.54
C THR A 275 -2.00 -47.57 20.98
N GLU A 276 -1.45 -46.36 21.16
CA GLU A 276 -1.32 -45.74 22.50
C GLU A 276 -2.68 -45.45 23.16
N LEU A 277 -3.70 -45.13 22.37
CA LEU A 277 -5.06 -44.89 22.86
C LEU A 277 -5.89 -46.17 23.05
N GLY A 278 -5.32 -47.35 22.82
CA GLY A 278 -5.99 -48.64 22.96
C GLY A 278 -6.96 -49.00 21.82
N GLN A 279 -6.93 -48.27 20.71
CA GLN A 279 -7.69 -48.54 19.48
C GLN A 279 -6.91 -49.48 18.56
N TYR A 280 -6.76 -50.73 18.98
CA TYR A 280 -5.95 -51.72 18.27
C TYR A 280 -6.54 -52.12 16.91
N ASP A 281 -7.88 -52.18 16.79
CA ASP A 281 -8.55 -52.55 15.54
C ASP A 281 -8.30 -51.49 14.46
N GLU A 282 -8.47 -50.20 14.80
CA GLU A 282 -8.19 -49.09 13.89
C GLU A 282 -6.69 -48.96 13.56
N ALA A 283 -5.80 -49.24 14.53
CA ALA A 283 -4.37 -49.29 14.28
C ALA A 283 -3.99 -50.41 13.30
N GLU A 284 -4.62 -51.58 13.41
CA GLU A 284 -4.39 -52.71 12.51
C GLU A 284 -4.87 -52.40 11.09
N GLU A 285 -6.02 -51.75 10.93
CA GLU A 285 -6.51 -51.30 9.62
C GLU A 285 -5.50 -50.37 8.93
N VAL A 286 -4.97 -49.38 9.65
CA VAL A 286 -3.97 -48.45 9.11
C VAL A 286 -2.66 -49.18 8.79
N ASN A 287 -2.22 -50.12 9.63
CA ASN A 287 -1.02 -50.93 9.38
C ASN A 287 -1.17 -51.85 8.15
N ARG A 288 -2.36 -52.39 7.89
CA ARG A 288 -2.65 -53.14 6.66
C ARG A 288 -2.54 -52.25 5.42
N LEU A 289 -2.96 -50.99 5.50
CA LEU A 289 -2.78 -50.01 4.41
C LEU A 289 -1.29 -49.70 4.17
N ILE A 290 -0.51 -49.53 5.24
CA ILE A 290 0.95 -49.35 5.14
C ILE A 290 1.62 -50.54 4.46
N ALA A 291 1.24 -51.77 4.83
CA ALA A 291 1.79 -53.00 4.28
C ALA A 291 1.47 -53.18 2.78
N LYS A 292 0.28 -52.74 2.33
CA LYS A 292 -0.08 -52.73 0.90
C LYS A 292 0.75 -51.71 0.12
N ASN A 293 0.99 -50.52 0.68
CA ASN A 293 1.80 -49.48 0.03
C ASN A 293 3.29 -49.84 -0.08
N LYS A 294 3.82 -50.76 0.74
CA LYS A 294 5.20 -51.27 0.64
C LYS A 294 5.41 -52.36 -0.43
N LYS A 295 4.33 -52.94 -0.97
CA LYS A 295 4.39 -54.01 -1.98
C LYS A 295 4.46 -53.49 -3.43
N HIS A 296 4.45 -52.17 -3.60
CA HIS A 296 4.66 -51.46 -4.87
C HIS A 296 5.90 -50.58 -4.74
#